data_AF-A0A2A3AGG9-F1
#
_entry.id   AF-A0A2A3AGG9-F1
#
_cell.length_a   1.000
_cell.length_b   1.000
_cell.length_c   1.000
_cell.angle_alpha   90.00
_cell.angle_beta   90.00
_cell.angle_gamma   90.00
#
_symmetry.space_group_name_H-M   'P 1'
#
loop_
_entity.id
_entity.type
_entity.pdbx_description
1 polymer ?
#
loop_
_entity_poly.entity_id
_entity_poly.type
_entity_poly.pdbx_seq_one_letter_code
_entity_poly.pdbx_strand_id
1 'polypeptide(L)'
;MSATGQISDGYHTFDELYEYRMLYNAHAARGWYEAGIEVVKSWNHADGVPCFGGSWFVVTAQLPTGQVSNHYEAKHWDMFDIPDVDLPPAWDGHTPEDAASRLREALTTRRTSHDDVGADDHV
;
A
#
# COMPACT_ATOMS: atom_id res chain seq x y z
N MET A 1 -9.91 -10.51 -19.94
CA MET A 1 -9.82 -9.05 -20.12
C MET A 1 -11.22 -8.52 -20.35
N SER A 2 -11.59 -7.46 -19.63
CA SER A 2 -12.90 -6.82 -19.80
C SER A 2 -12.85 -5.77 -20.92
N ALA A 3 -13.98 -5.42 -21.52
CA ALA A 3 -14.03 -4.35 -22.52
C ALA A 3 -13.49 -3.01 -21.97
N THR A 4 -13.70 -2.75 -20.67
CA THR A 4 -13.15 -1.58 -19.96
C THR A 4 -11.64 -1.69 -19.76
N GLY A 5 -11.13 -2.89 -19.46
CA GLY A 5 -9.71 -3.14 -19.24
C GLY A 5 -8.83 -2.81 -20.44
N GLN A 6 -9.38 -2.95 -21.65
CA GLN A 6 -8.70 -2.65 -22.91
C GLN A 6 -8.73 -1.17 -23.31
N ILE A 7 -9.42 -0.32 -22.54
CA ILE A 7 -9.35 1.14 -22.74
C ILE A 7 -7.91 1.57 -22.50
N SER A 8 -7.38 2.39 -23.40
CA SER A 8 -5.99 2.83 -23.38
C SER A 8 -5.86 4.34 -23.30
N ASP A 9 -4.80 4.81 -22.64
CA ASP A 9 -4.36 6.21 -22.65
C ASP A 9 -3.48 6.57 -23.87
N GLY A 10 -3.29 5.62 -24.80
CA GLY A 10 -2.39 5.73 -25.95
C GLY A 10 -1.04 5.07 -25.77
N TYR A 11 -0.68 4.69 -24.54
CA TYR A 11 0.59 4.00 -24.20
C TYR A 11 0.35 2.68 -23.46
N HIS A 12 -0.62 2.67 -22.54
CA HIS A 12 -1.01 1.50 -21.77
C HIS A 12 -2.53 1.34 -21.76
N THR A 13 -2.98 0.10 -21.65
CA THR A 13 -4.35 -0.27 -21.31
C THR A 13 -4.58 -0.14 -19.81
N PHE A 14 -5.84 -0.05 -19.38
CA PHE A 14 -6.15 -0.09 -17.95
C PHE A 14 -5.69 -1.40 -17.32
N ASP A 15 -5.83 -2.54 -18.00
CA ASP A 15 -5.33 -3.83 -17.49
C ASP A 15 -3.81 -3.76 -17.19
N GLU A 16 -3.01 -3.18 -18.09
CA GLU A 16 -1.56 -2.99 -17.89
C GLU A 16 -1.24 -2.01 -16.75
N LEU A 17 -1.95 -0.87 -16.70
CA LEU A 17 -1.76 0.11 -15.62
C LEU A 17 -2.11 -0.48 -14.24
N TYR A 18 -3.16 -1.28 -14.16
CA TYR A 18 -3.53 -1.99 -12.93
C TYR A 18 -2.48 -3.03 -12.54
N GLU A 19 -1.93 -3.78 -13.50
CA GLU A 19 -0.86 -4.74 -13.25
C GLU A 19 0.40 -4.05 -12.70
N TYR A 20 0.86 -2.97 -13.34
CA TYR A 20 2.03 -2.22 -12.85
C TYR A 20 1.78 -1.59 -11.49
N ARG A 21 0.60 -1.00 -11.25
CA ARG A 21 0.23 -0.46 -9.94
C ARG A 21 0.29 -1.55 -8.87
N MET A 22 -0.22 -2.75 -9.15
CA MET A 22 -0.18 -3.87 -8.21
C MET A 22 1.26 -4.29 -7.92
N LEU A 23 2.09 -4.46 -8.95
CA LEU A 23 3.50 -4.86 -8.77
C LEU A 23 4.30 -3.81 -7.98
N TYR A 24 4.15 -2.53 -8.29
CA TYR A 24 4.79 -1.46 -7.53
C TYR A 24 4.29 -1.41 -6.09
N ASN A 25 3.00 -1.64 -5.84
CA ASN A 25 2.48 -1.71 -4.48
C ASN A 25 3.01 -2.92 -3.70
N ALA A 26 3.14 -4.10 -4.33
CA ALA A 26 3.74 -5.27 -3.69
C ALA A 26 5.21 -5.02 -3.30
N HIS A 27 6.00 -4.40 -4.18
CA HIS A 27 7.36 -3.98 -3.88
C HIS A 27 7.42 -2.95 -2.75
N ALA A 28 6.55 -1.94 -2.78
CA ALA A 28 6.50 -0.91 -1.75
C ALA A 28 6.08 -1.49 -0.38
N ALA A 29 5.06 -2.34 -0.36
CA ALA A 29 4.56 -3.01 0.84
C ALA A 29 5.66 -3.83 1.53
N ARG A 30 6.42 -4.63 0.76
CA ARG A 30 7.60 -5.34 1.28
C ARG A 30 8.63 -4.38 1.87
N GLY A 31 9.02 -3.35 1.10
CA GLY A 31 10.03 -2.40 1.56
C GLY A 31 9.61 -1.61 2.81
N TRP A 32 8.34 -1.25 2.93
CA TRP A 32 7.78 -0.61 4.11
C TRP A 32 7.77 -1.56 5.32
N TYR A 33 7.35 -2.81 5.12
CA TYR A 33 7.39 -3.83 6.16
C TYR A 33 8.82 -4.05 6.69
N GLU A 34 9.80 -4.19 5.79
CA GLU A 34 11.23 -4.30 6.14
C GLU A 34 11.77 -3.06 6.85
N ALA A 35 11.19 -1.88 6.59
CA ALA A 35 11.52 -0.63 7.26
C ALA A 35 10.80 -0.45 8.61
N GLY A 36 10.02 -1.43 9.07
CA GLY A 36 9.29 -1.38 10.34
C GLY A 36 7.99 -0.60 10.32
N ILE A 37 7.48 -0.27 9.13
CA ILE A 37 6.12 0.27 8.98
C ILE A 37 5.13 -0.88 9.12
N GLU A 38 4.02 -0.64 9.84
CA GLU A 38 2.93 -1.61 9.93
C GLU A 38 2.27 -1.76 8.54
N VAL A 39 2.47 -2.93 7.94
CA VAL A 39 1.88 -3.31 6.66
C VAL A 39 1.30 -4.72 6.80
N VAL A 40 0.03 -4.88 6.44
CA VAL A 40 -0.68 -6.16 6.53
C VAL A 40 -1.55 -6.41 5.31
N LYS A 41 -1.87 -7.68 5.06
CA LYS A 41 -2.92 -8.08 4.11
C LYS A 41 -4.03 -8.87 4.81
N SER A 42 -5.25 -8.78 4.30
CA SER A 42 -6.39 -9.53 4.84
C SER A 42 -7.45 -9.85 3.78
N TRP A 43 -8.09 -11.00 3.92
CA TRP A 43 -9.27 -11.39 3.13
C TRP A 43 -10.54 -10.64 3.53
N ASN A 44 -10.54 -9.99 4.70
CA ASN A 44 -11.68 -9.29 5.25
C ASN A 44 -11.41 -7.79 5.36
N HIS A 45 -12.48 -7.00 5.34
CA HIS A 45 -12.42 -5.64 5.86
C HIS A 45 -12.36 -5.65 7.39
N ALA A 46 -12.09 -4.49 7.99
CA ALA A 46 -11.96 -4.36 9.44
C ALA A 46 -13.26 -4.66 10.23
N ASP A 47 -14.42 -4.64 9.57
CA ASP A 47 -15.71 -5.04 10.14
C ASP A 47 -15.97 -6.56 10.06
N GLY A 48 -15.01 -7.33 9.53
CA GLY A 48 -15.12 -8.78 9.34
C GLY A 48 -15.87 -9.20 8.09
N VAL A 49 -16.33 -8.26 7.25
CA VAL A 49 -16.99 -8.59 5.98
C VAL A 49 -15.94 -8.99 4.94
N PRO A 50 -16.06 -10.15 4.27
CA PRO A 50 -15.14 -10.56 3.21
C PRO A 50 -15.02 -9.52 2.11
N CYS A 51 -13.79 -9.24 1.66
CA CYS A 51 -13.54 -8.28 0.60
C CYS A 51 -14.22 -8.73 -0.70
N PHE A 52 -15.19 -7.93 -1.16
CA PHE A 52 -15.96 -8.16 -2.39
C PHE A 52 -16.46 -9.60 -2.55
N GLY A 53 -17.09 -10.12 -1.48
CA GLY A 53 -17.65 -11.47 -1.48
C GLY A 53 -16.61 -12.59 -1.35
N GLY A 54 -15.39 -12.26 -0.89
CA GLY A 54 -14.31 -13.22 -0.62
C GLY A 54 -13.44 -13.55 -1.84
N SER A 55 -13.57 -12.80 -2.93
CA SER A 55 -12.75 -12.98 -4.14
C SER A 55 -11.56 -12.01 -4.23
N TRP A 56 -11.41 -11.16 -3.22
CA TRP A 56 -10.40 -10.11 -3.13
C TRP A 56 -9.79 -10.08 -1.74
N PHE A 57 -8.67 -9.39 -1.62
CA PHE A 57 -8.04 -9.05 -0.36
C PHE A 57 -7.70 -7.57 -0.33
N VAL A 58 -7.47 -7.04 0.87
CA VAL A 58 -6.97 -5.67 1.10
C VAL A 58 -5.54 -5.72 1.60
N VAL A 59 -4.72 -4.78 1.14
CA VAL A 59 -3.40 -4.45 1.66
C VAL A 59 -3.48 -3.09 2.32
N THR A 60 -3.02 -2.98 3.56
CA THR A 60 -3.05 -1.73 4.33
C THR A 60 -1.64 -1.43 4.83
N ALA A 61 -1.20 -0.18 4.71
CA ALA A 61 0.04 0.32 5.30
C ALA A 61 -0.23 1.58 6.14
N GLN A 62 0.28 1.59 7.37
CA GLN A 62 0.19 2.73 8.29
C GLN A 62 1.43 3.61 8.14
N LEU A 63 1.50 4.39 7.07
CA LEU A 63 2.63 5.30 6.84
C LEU A 63 2.66 6.39 7.94
N PRO A 64 3.83 6.99 8.24
CA PRO A 64 3.89 8.16 9.11
C PRO A 64 3.01 9.34 8.65
N THR A 65 2.72 9.41 7.35
CA THR A 65 1.86 10.42 6.73
C THR A 65 0.38 10.04 6.72
N GLY A 66 0.03 8.83 7.18
CA GLY A 66 -1.34 8.33 7.27
C GLY A 66 -1.53 6.98 6.57
N GLN A 67 -2.70 6.38 6.77
CA GLN A 67 -3.03 5.08 6.19
C GLN A 67 -3.09 5.13 4.66
N VAL A 68 -2.66 4.08 3.99
CA VAL A 68 -3.01 3.81 2.58
C VAL A 68 -3.52 2.40 2.46
N SER A 69 -4.52 2.18 1.60
CA SER A 69 -5.09 0.85 1.39
C SER A 69 -5.43 0.59 -0.07
N ASN A 70 -5.26 -0.65 -0.52
CA ASN A 70 -5.61 -1.09 -1.85
C ASN A 70 -6.18 -2.50 -1.83
N HIS A 71 -7.19 -2.75 -2.66
CA HIS A 71 -7.75 -4.10 -2.86
C HIS A 71 -7.23 -4.73 -4.14
N TYR A 72 -7.02 -6.05 -4.09
CA TYR A 72 -6.57 -6.86 -5.22
C TYR A 72 -7.34 -8.18 -5.30
N GLU A 73 -7.45 -8.74 -6.51
CA GLU A 73 -8.05 -10.06 -6.73
C GLU A 73 -7.23 -11.17 -6.06
N ALA A 74 -7.91 -12.21 -5.57
CA ALA A 74 -7.30 -13.35 -4.87
C ALA A 74 -6.08 -13.98 -5.59
N LYS A 75 -6.07 -13.98 -6.93
CA LYS A 75 -4.96 -14.52 -7.74
C LYS A 75 -3.61 -13.83 -7.50
N HIS A 76 -3.61 -12.63 -6.92
CA HIS A 76 -2.39 -11.87 -6.61
C HIS A 76 -1.94 -12.01 -5.16
N TRP A 77 -2.64 -12.80 -4.32
CA TRP A 77 -2.35 -12.92 -2.89
C TRP A 77 -0.89 -13.25 -2.59
N ASP A 78 -0.30 -14.17 -3.34
CA ASP A 78 1.07 -14.64 -3.13
C ASP A 78 2.14 -13.65 -3.66
N MET A 79 1.74 -12.61 -4.39
CA MET A 79 2.66 -11.54 -4.82
C MET A 79 3.00 -10.59 -3.66
N PHE A 80 2.14 -10.52 -2.65
CA PHE A 80 2.33 -9.69 -1.46
C PHE A 80 2.95 -10.50 -0.34
N ASP A 81 4.27 -10.39 -0.20
CA ASP A 81 5.06 -11.04 0.85
C ASP A 81 5.16 -10.14 2.09
N ILE A 82 4.04 -10.07 2.81
CA ILE A 82 3.81 -9.27 4.02
C ILE A 82 2.88 -10.07 4.96
N PRO A 83 2.85 -9.78 6.28
CA PRO A 83 2.01 -10.49 7.23
C PRO A 83 0.53 -10.48 6.83
N ASP A 84 -0.12 -11.65 6.92
CA ASP A 84 -1.56 -11.77 6.84
C ASP A 84 -2.21 -11.71 8.23
N VAL A 85 -3.40 -11.12 8.29
CA VAL A 85 -4.19 -10.96 9.51
C VAL A 85 -5.65 -11.27 9.25
N ASP A 86 -6.36 -11.75 10.29
CA ASP A 86 -7.80 -12.01 10.22
C ASP A 86 -8.61 -10.74 9.92
N LEU A 87 -8.23 -9.63 10.57
CA LEU A 87 -8.83 -8.31 10.41
C LEU A 87 -7.72 -7.25 10.27
N PRO A 88 -7.77 -6.40 9.24
CA PRO A 88 -6.83 -5.29 9.09
C PRO A 88 -7.18 -4.15 10.06
N PRO A 89 -6.29 -3.14 10.23
CA PRO A 89 -6.64 -1.88 10.88
C PRO A 89 -7.90 -1.26 10.29
N ALA A 90 -8.68 -0.57 11.13
CA ALA A 90 -9.88 0.13 10.69
C ALA A 90 -9.56 1.15 9.60
N TRP A 91 -10.43 1.21 8.58
CA TRP A 91 -10.33 2.21 7.53
C TRP A 91 -10.58 3.60 8.13
N ASP A 92 -9.67 4.53 7.87
CA ASP A 92 -9.73 5.89 8.42
C ASP A 92 -10.60 6.86 7.60
N GLY A 93 -11.31 6.36 6.58
CA GLY A 93 -12.18 7.16 5.73
C GLY A 93 -11.47 7.86 4.57
N HIS A 94 -10.19 7.56 4.31
CA HIS A 94 -9.42 8.24 3.26
C HIS A 94 -10.00 8.06 1.86
N THR A 95 -9.97 9.15 1.09
CA THR A 95 -10.23 9.15 -0.35
C THR A 95 -9.00 8.73 -1.15
N PRO A 96 -9.13 8.42 -2.46
CA PRO A 96 -7.98 8.25 -3.34
C PRO A 96 -7.04 9.48 -3.34
N GLU A 97 -7.61 10.69 -3.25
CA GLU A 97 -6.85 11.95 -3.18
C GLU A 97 -6.03 12.06 -1.90
N ASP A 98 -6.60 11.64 -0.76
CA ASP A 98 -5.88 11.57 0.52
C ASP A 98 -4.74 10.56 0.43
N ALA A 99 -5.00 9.34 -0.04
CA ALA A 99 -3.97 8.32 -0.21
C ALA A 99 -2.82 8.79 -1.12
N ALA A 100 -3.15 9.43 -2.25
CA ALA A 100 -2.16 10.01 -3.15
C ALA A 100 -1.34 11.12 -2.47
N SER A 101 -1.97 11.96 -1.66
CA SER A 101 -1.28 13.04 -0.94
C SER A 101 -0.33 12.49 0.12
N ARG A 102 -0.74 11.46 0.87
CA ARG A 102 0.08 10.77 1.86
C ARG A 102 1.31 10.11 1.24
N LEU A 103 1.15 9.49 0.07
CA LEU A 103 2.25 8.91 -0.70
C LEU A 103 3.21 10.00 -1.21
N ARG A 104 2.70 11.13 -1.70
CA ARG A 104 3.56 12.26 -2.12
C ARG A 104 4.36 12.82 -0.96
N GLU A 105 3.74 12.99 0.21
CA GLU A 105 4.42 13.47 1.40
C GLU A 105 5.52 12.49 1.84
N ALA A 106 5.21 11.19 1.87
CA ALA A 106 6.17 10.14 2.23
C ALA A 106 7.40 10.08 1.32
N LEU A 107 7.29 10.48 0.04
CA LEU A 107 8.44 10.60 -0.87
C LEU A 107 9.39 11.76 -0.52
N THR A 108 8.89 12.78 0.18
CA THR A 108 9.65 13.99 0.52
C THR A 108 10.19 13.97 1.95
N THR A 109 9.59 13.17 2.83
CA THR A 109 10.04 12.99 4.21
C THR A 109 11.32 12.15 4.20
N ARG A 110 12.47 12.81 4.41
CA ARG A 110 13.73 12.09 4.64
C ARG A 110 13.60 11.29 5.94
N ARG A 111 14.06 10.04 5.93
CA ARG A 111 14.45 9.35 7.17
C ARG A 111 15.44 10.26 7.88
N THR A 112 15.04 10.87 8.99
CA THR A 112 16.01 11.35 9.97
C THR A 112 16.68 10.10 10.51
N SER A 113 17.85 9.77 9.96
CA SER A 113 18.72 8.78 10.59
C SER A 113 19.01 9.26 12.00
N HIS A 114 18.95 8.35 12.96
CA HIS A 114 19.29 8.57 14.37
C HIS A 114 20.79 8.86 14.58
N ASP A 115 21.52 9.23 13.52
CA ASP A 115 22.97 9.39 13.47
C ASP A 115 23.41 10.88 13.47
N ASP A 116 22.47 11.84 13.49
CA ASP A 116 22.80 13.28 13.51
C ASP A 116 22.89 13.90 14.91
N VAL A 117 23.06 13.07 15.96
CA VAL A 117 23.43 13.54 17.30
C VAL A 117 24.88 13.15 17.58
N GLY A 118 25.83 13.98 17.14
CA GLY A 118 27.23 13.75 17.48
C GLY A 118 28.25 14.57 16.70
N ALA A 119 28.23 15.89 16.85
CA ALA A 119 29.42 16.73 16.71
C ALA A 119 29.17 18.07 17.40
N ASP A 120 28.99 18.03 18.72
CA ASP A 120 29.22 19.20 19.56
C ASP A 120 30.46 18.88 20.40
N ASP A 121 31.63 19.05 19.77
CA ASP A 121 32.91 19.04 20.47
C ASP A 121 33.34 20.49 20.69
N HIS A 122 33.14 20.89 21.95
CA HIS A 122 33.84 21.96 22.62
C HIS A 122 35.33 22.04 22.22
N VAL A 123 35.78 23.17 21.67
CA VAL A 123 36.93 24.00 22.14
C VAL A 123 36.71 25.44 21.67
#